data_AF-A0A382SJF8-F1
#
_entry.id   AF-A0A382SJF8-F1
#
_cell.length_a   1.000
_cell.length_b   1.000
_cell.length_c   1.000
_cell.angle_alpha   90.00
_cell.angle_beta   90.00
_cell.angle_gamma   90.00
#
_symmetry.space_group_name_H-M   'P 1'
#
loop_
_entity.id
_entity.type
_entity.pdbx_description
1 polymer ?
#
loop_
_entity_poly.entity_id
_entity_poly.type
_entity_poly.pdbx_seq_one_letter_code
_entity_poly.pdbx_strand_id
1 'polypeptide(L)'
;MTNVILQPAGANSENHFRDSIEKPIPLDRIKNYLDENERSKFSSISGINAYPTWGLQKGEDNGNIKRWDSIHEGDYVIFTGTLTKIQGCYCLGTIFHKKHSVSLAEDLGRDIWTNEGPPWEYIYFLGNVRKINIPYSKITKLIGIQGFYRVNVVKPPRSDILIQGLNLENLIGTTISSKKRIRQDSKKVDFVPIEIKNDIENKSKIYETENINPQKIDVLIKDEHNLDKAILSLQRKEQGLLRRYLFHNKTLGRCGICGFNFPVDLLIAA
;
A
#
# COMPACT_ATOMS: atom_id res chain seq x y z
N MET A 1 0.45 12.95 -11.99
CA MET A 1 0.69 11.50 -12.15
C MET A 1 0.94 10.95 -10.77
N THR A 2 0.12 9.99 -10.32
CA THR A 2 0.05 9.61 -8.91
C THR A 2 0.61 8.21 -8.72
N ASN A 3 1.51 8.02 -7.76
CA ASN A 3 2.04 6.72 -7.40
C ASN A 3 1.12 6.03 -6.38
N VAL A 4 1.22 4.71 -6.30
CA VAL A 4 0.61 3.91 -5.23
C VAL A 4 1.72 3.19 -4.49
N ILE A 5 1.88 3.49 -3.20
CA ILE A 5 2.82 2.85 -2.31
C ILE A 5 2.14 1.64 -1.69
N LEU A 6 2.73 0.47 -1.83
CA LEU A 6 2.36 -0.74 -1.08
C LEU A 6 3.30 -0.83 0.11
N GLN A 7 2.77 -0.55 1.30
CA GLN A 7 3.51 -0.46 2.54
C GLN A 7 3.23 -1.69 3.41
N PRO A 8 4.17 -2.63 3.55
CA PRO A 8 4.03 -3.70 4.52
C PRO A 8 4.02 -3.13 5.93
N ALA A 9 3.03 -3.55 6.71
CA ALA A 9 2.99 -3.45 8.16
C ALA A 9 2.45 -4.80 8.68
N GLY A 10 3.35 -5.78 8.69
CA GLY A 10 3.10 -7.17 9.11
C GLY A 10 3.46 -7.39 10.57
N ALA A 11 3.60 -8.65 10.99
CA ALA A 11 3.74 -9.04 12.40
C ALA A 11 4.74 -8.21 13.23
N ASN A 12 5.91 -7.86 12.66
CA ASN A 12 6.96 -7.12 13.38
C ASN A 12 6.75 -5.60 13.43
N SER A 13 5.82 -5.05 12.64
CA SER A 13 5.53 -3.61 12.57
C SER A 13 4.04 -3.31 12.78
N GLU A 14 3.26 -4.32 13.18
CA GLU A 14 1.83 -4.21 13.46
C GLU A 14 1.55 -3.25 14.63
N ASN A 15 2.36 -3.32 15.68
CA ASN A 15 2.25 -2.41 16.82
C ASN A 15 2.57 -0.97 16.42
N HIS A 16 3.63 -0.76 15.63
CA HIS A 16 3.95 0.56 15.09
C HIS A 16 2.79 1.11 14.26
N PHE A 17 2.11 0.27 13.47
CA PHE A 17 0.92 0.69 12.72
C PHE A 17 -0.21 1.14 13.64
N ARG A 18 -0.52 0.36 14.68
CA ARG A 18 -1.53 0.74 15.67
C ARG A 18 -1.17 2.04 16.39
N ASP A 19 0.09 2.24 16.73
CA ASP A 19 0.53 3.35 17.58
C ASP A 19 0.85 4.64 16.83
N SER A 20 1.02 4.60 15.51
CA SER A 20 1.31 5.81 14.72
C SER A 20 0.37 6.06 13.55
N ILE A 21 -0.40 5.06 13.10
CA ILE A 21 -1.43 5.24 12.05
C ILE A 21 -2.84 5.23 12.64
N GLU A 22 -3.21 4.22 13.44
CA GLU A 22 -4.53 4.19 14.10
C GLU A 22 -4.63 5.18 15.26
N LYS A 23 -3.48 5.48 15.90
CA LYS A 23 -3.32 6.55 16.89
C LYS A 23 -2.40 7.63 16.29
N PRO A 24 -2.96 8.64 15.60
CA PRO A 24 -2.18 9.71 15.00
C PRO A 24 -1.29 10.44 16.02
N ILE A 25 -0.08 10.81 15.60
CA ILE A 25 0.89 11.51 16.44
C ILE A 25 0.46 12.97 16.60
N PRO A 26 0.38 13.51 17.84
CA PRO A 26 -0.02 14.90 18.06
C PRO A 26 0.87 15.90 17.32
N LEU A 27 0.26 16.91 16.70
CA LEU A 27 0.96 18.00 16.03
C LEU A 27 1.89 18.74 16.99
N ASP A 28 1.53 18.86 18.27
CA ASP A 28 2.38 19.48 19.27
C ASP A 28 3.72 18.75 19.49
N ARG A 29 3.75 17.45 19.24
CA ARG A 29 4.98 16.64 19.25
C ARG A 29 5.74 16.83 17.94
N ILE A 30 5.06 16.67 16.81
CA ILE A 30 5.66 16.77 15.46
C ILE A 30 6.25 18.16 15.21
N LYS A 31 5.54 19.23 15.59
CA LYS A 31 5.92 20.62 15.28
C LYS A 31 7.31 20.97 15.78
N ASN A 32 7.79 20.37 16.86
CA ASN A 32 9.12 20.62 17.41
C ASN A 32 10.24 20.26 16.42
N TYR A 33 9.95 19.41 15.45
CA TYR A 33 10.88 18.93 14.44
C TYR A 33 10.62 19.54 13.06
N LEU A 34 9.64 20.44 12.93
CA LEU A 34 9.28 21.09 11.68
C LEU A 34 9.99 22.45 11.52
N ASP A 35 10.34 22.80 10.29
CA ASP A 35 10.73 24.16 9.91
C ASP A 35 9.51 25.09 9.80
N GLU A 36 9.75 26.38 9.55
CA GLU A 36 8.68 27.39 9.53
C GLU A 36 7.62 27.15 8.44
N ASN A 37 8.05 26.69 7.26
CA ASN A 37 7.16 26.41 6.14
C ASN A 37 6.33 25.15 6.42
N GLU A 38 6.96 24.11 6.96
CA GLU A 38 6.30 22.89 7.42
C GLU A 38 5.29 23.20 8.54
N ARG A 39 5.65 23.99 9.55
CA ARG A 39 4.73 24.40 10.64
C ARG A 39 3.50 25.11 10.11
N SER A 40 3.70 26.05 9.18
CA SER A 40 2.62 26.77 8.52
C SER A 40 1.70 25.82 7.76
N LYS A 41 2.27 24.86 7.02
CA LYS A 41 1.52 23.83 6.30
C LYS A 41 0.68 22.95 7.24
N PHE A 42 1.28 22.41 8.30
CA PHE A 42 0.56 21.54 9.24
C PHE A 42 -0.51 22.31 10.03
N SER A 43 -0.30 23.60 10.30
CA SER A 43 -1.27 24.43 11.02
C SER A 43 -2.39 24.98 10.13
N SER A 44 -2.24 24.91 8.79
CA SER A 44 -3.20 25.47 7.83
C SER A 44 -4.54 24.71 7.78
N ILE A 45 -4.55 23.44 8.20
CA ILE A 45 -5.75 22.60 8.17
C ILE A 45 -6.46 22.71 9.52
N SER A 46 -7.43 23.63 9.59
CA SER A 46 -8.24 23.84 10.79
C SER A 46 -8.91 22.55 11.25
N GLY A 47 -8.83 22.27 12.56
CA GLY A 47 -9.45 21.10 13.19
C GLY A 47 -8.61 19.82 13.18
N ILE A 48 -7.44 19.81 12.51
CA ILE A 48 -6.49 18.70 12.58
C ILE A 48 -5.36 19.05 13.56
N ASN A 49 -5.22 18.24 14.60
CA ASN A 49 -4.20 18.42 15.65
C ASN A 49 -3.30 17.19 15.82
N ALA A 50 -3.43 16.18 14.95
CA ALA A 50 -2.61 14.97 14.97
C ALA A 50 -2.56 14.36 13.57
N TYR A 51 -1.44 13.70 13.25
CA TYR A 51 -1.19 13.14 11.92
C TYR A 51 -0.79 11.66 12.00
N PRO A 52 -1.47 10.77 11.25
CA PRO A 52 -0.98 9.43 11.02
C PRO A 52 0.41 9.51 10.41
N THR A 53 1.38 8.85 11.03
CA THR A 53 2.81 9.01 10.74
C THR A 53 3.44 7.64 10.54
N TRP A 54 4.31 7.50 9.55
CA TRP A 54 5.07 6.27 9.30
C TRP A 54 6.52 6.58 9.00
N GLY A 55 7.42 5.67 9.38
CA GLY A 55 8.85 5.79 9.15
C GLY A 55 9.42 4.58 8.41
N LEU A 56 10.50 4.82 7.65
CA LEU A 56 11.33 3.79 7.04
C LEU A 56 12.77 3.96 7.54
N GLN A 57 13.46 2.85 7.81
CA GLN A 57 14.91 2.81 7.99
C GLN A 57 15.56 2.93 6.62
N LYS A 58 16.86 3.28 6.56
CA LYS A 58 17.68 3.23 5.33
C LYS A 58 17.53 1.90 4.57
N GLY A 59 17.44 0.80 5.32
CA GLY A 59 17.45 -0.56 4.80
C GLY A 59 18.81 -0.96 4.23
N GLU A 60 18.97 -2.24 3.88
CA GLU A 60 20.15 -2.73 3.16
C GLU A 60 20.32 -1.99 1.82
N ASP A 61 21.57 -1.69 1.47
CA ASP A 61 21.97 -0.99 0.23
C ASP A 61 21.21 0.32 -0.05
N ASN A 62 20.76 1.02 1.00
CA ASN A 62 19.97 2.26 0.89
C ASN A 62 18.67 2.07 0.08
N GLY A 63 18.13 0.85 0.05
CA GLY A 63 16.98 0.49 -0.77
C GLY A 63 15.73 1.30 -0.44
N ASN A 64 15.49 1.62 0.84
CA ASN A 64 14.31 2.39 1.23
C ASN A 64 14.46 3.87 0.91
N ILE A 65 15.69 4.41 0.89
CA ILE A 65 15.95 5.81 0.51
C ILE A 65 15.42 6.06 -0.90
N LYS A 66 15.85 5.24 -1.88
CA LYS A 66 15.42 5.37 -3.28
C LYS A 66 13.90 5.28 -3.46
N ARG A 67 13.24 4.48 -2.62
CA ARG A 67 11.77 4.34 -2.65
C ARG A 67 11.11 5.57 -2.04
N TRP A 68 11.53 6.00 -0.87
CA TRP A 68 11.03 7.19 -0.19
C TRP A 68 11.24 8.47 -1.01
N ASP A 69 12.37 8.58 -1.72
CA ASP A 69 12.63 9.69 -2.64
C ASP A 69 11.57 9.77 -3.74
N SER A 70 11.08 8.62 -4.21
CA SER A 70 10.05 8.55 -5.25
C SER A 70 8.61 8.75 -4.76
N ILE A 71 8.40 8.89 -3.45
CA ILE A 71 7.11 9.22 -2.86
C ILE A 71 6.91 10.73 -2.93
N HIS A 72 5.71 11.16 -3.34
CA HIS A 72 5.33 12.56 -3.44
C HIS A 72 4.02 12.82 -2.72
N GLU A 73 3.77 14.09 -2.37
CA GLU A 73 2.50 14.51 -1.80
C GLU A 73 1.35 14.25 -2.77
N GLY A 74 0.22 13.77 -2.25
CA GLY A 74 -0.92 13.31 -3.04
C GLY A 74 -0.84 11.87 -3.54
N ASP A 75 0.31 11.19 -3.41
CA ASP A 75 0.39 9.75 -3.67
C ASP A 75 -0.49 8.94 -2.70
N TYR A 76 -0.96 7.78 -3.14
CA TYR A 76 -1.74 6.87 -2.29
C TYR A 76 -0.82 5.88 -1.58
N VAL A 77 -1.08 5.61 -0.30
CA VAL A 77 -0.44 4.52 0.44
C VAL A 77 -1.48 3.48 0.81
N ILE A 78 -1.21 2.23 0.43
CA ILE A 78 -1.98 1.05 0.81
C ILE A 78 -1.13 0.23 1.77
N PHE A 79 -1.57 0.10 3.02
CA PHE A 79 -0.92 -0.78 3.99
C PHE A 79 -1.36 -2.23 3.76
N THR A 80 -0.37 -3.10 3.71
CA THR A 80 -0.48 -4.53 3.42
C THR A 80 0.02 -5.35 4.60
N GLY A 81 -0.64 -6.45 4.92
CA GLY A 81 -0.21 -7.35 5.99
C GLY A 81 -1.30 -8.30 6.45
N THR A 82 -1.18 -8.76 7.69
CA THR A 82 -2.07 -9.75 8.34
C THR A 82 -2.81 -9.15 9.53
N LEU A 83 -2.94 -7.83 9.59
CA LEU A 83 -3.72 -7.16 10.64
C LEU A 83 -5.19 -7.64 10.62
N THR A 84 -5.70 -7.96 9.43
CA THR A 84 -6.92 -8.72 9.24
C THR A 84 -6.61 -10.22 9.35
N LYS A 85 -7.55 -11.03 9.87
CA LYS A 85 -7.43 -12.51 9.96
C LYS A 85 -6.98 -13.18 8.65
N ILE A 86 -7.11 -12.47 7.53
CA ILE A 86 -6.70 -12.86 6.18
C ILE A 86 -5.64 -11.86 5.71
N GLN A 87 -4.60 -12.35 5.05
CA GLN A 87 -3.58 -11.50 4.44
C GLN A 87 -4.18 -10.60 3.34
N GLY A 88 -3.90 -9.30 3.41
CA GLY A 88 -4.52 -8.34 2.50
C GLY A 88 -4.11 -6.91 2.76
N CYS A 89 -4.81 -6.00 2.10
CA CYS A 89 -4.69 -4.57 2.30
C CYS A 89 -5.76 -4.11 3.25
N TYR A 90 -5.37 -3.39 4.30
CA TYR A 90 -6.27 -3.08 5.41
C TYR A 90 -6.40 -1.58 5.71
N CYS A 91 -5.52 -0.74 5.16
CA CYS A 91 -5.58 0.71 5.34
C CYS A 91 -5.12 1.42 4.06
N LEU A 92 -5.79 2.52 3.75
CA LEU A 92 -5.54 3.40 2.62
C LEU A 92 -5.40 4.84 3.14
N GLY A 93 -4.44 5.60 2.63
CA GLY A 93 -4.27 7.01 2.94
C GLY A 93 -3.62 7.78 1.79
N THR A 94 -3.55 9.09 1.93
CA THR A 94 -2.86 10.00 0.99
C THR A 94 -1.63 10.58 1.63
N ILE A 95 -0.48 10.63 0.95
CA ILE A 95 0.71 11.32 1.43
C ILE A 95 0.40 12.81 1.58
N PHE A 96 0.42 13.29 2.82
CA PHE A 96 0.24 14.71 3.13
C PHE A 96 1.57 15.47 3.03
N HIS A 97 2.62 14.89 3.60
CA HIS A 97 3.96 15.45 3.62
C HIS A 97 5.00 14.36 3.88
N LYS A 98 6.27 14.60 3.52
CA LYS A 98 7.40 13.72 3.83
C LYS A 98 8.55 14.52 4.42
N LYS A 99 9.23 13.94 5.41
CA LYS A 99 10.40 14.54 6.06
C LYS A 99 11.46 13.48 6.35
N HIS A 100 12.71 13.78 6.03
CA HIS A 100 13.84 13.04 6.59
C HIS A 100 14.25 13.71 7.91
N SER A 101 14.18 13.00 9.03
CA SER A 101 14.50 13.53 10.36
C SER A 101 14.90 12.43 11.32
N VAL A 102 16.20 12.39 11.64
CA VAL A 102 16.74 11.50 12.67
C VAL A 102 16.18 11.87 14.05
N SER A 103 16.13 13.16 14.37
CA SER A 103 15.68 13.64 15.69
C SER A 103 14.20 13.34 15.98
N LEU A 104 13.32 13.42 14.97
CA LEU A 104 11.93 13.00 15.13
C LEU A 104 11.83 11.47 15.27
N ALA A 105 12.62 10.71 14.51
CA ALA A 105 12.61 9.24 14.62
C ALA A 105 13.14 8.76 15.97
N GLU A 106 14.16 9.40 16.53
CA GLU A 106 14.66 9.13 17.88
C GLU A 106 13.63 9.47 18.95
N ASP A 107 12.92 10.60 18.81
CA ASP A 107 11.82 10.96 19.71
C ASP A 107 10.73 9.88 19.71
N LEU A 108 10.21 9.54 18.54
CA LEU A 108 9.18 8.52 18.37
C LEU A 108 9.67 7.11 18.75
N GLY A 109 10.97 6.83 18.63
CA GLY A 109 11.58 5.56 19.03
C GLY A 109 11.53 5.29 20.54
N ARG A 110 11.25 6.30 21.37
CA ARG A 110 11.16 6.14 22.83
C ARG A 110 9.91 5.39 23.28
N ASP A 111 8.79 5.55 22.58
CA ASP A 111 7.48 5.08 23.02
C ASP A 111 6.55 4.61 21.88
N ILE A 112 6.79 4.99 20.63
CA ILE A 112 5.92 4.67 19.49
C ILE A 112 6.56 3.61 18.58
N TRP A 113 7.79 3.87 18.14
CA TRP A 113 8.55 2.98 17.26
C TRP A 113 9.70 2.32 17.99
N THR A 114 9.43 1.82 19.19
CA THR A 114 10.44 1.13 20.01
C THR A 114 11.06 0.01 19.19
N ASN A 115 12.37 0.09 18.94
CA ASN A 115 13.12 -0.91 18.19
C ASN A 115 14.56 -1.03 18.70
N GLU A 116 15.14 -2.21 18.52
CA GLU A 116 16.59 -2.37 18.54
C GLU A 116 17.11 -2.12 17.12
N GLY A 117 18.04 -1.18 16.96
CA GLY A 117 18.71 -0.92 15.69
C GLY A 117 18.51 0.50 15.12
N PRO A 118 18.70 0.69 13.80
CA PRO A 118 18.69 2.02 13.19
C PRO A 118 17.32 2.74 13.30
N PRO A 119 17.30 4.08 13.29
CA PRO A 119 16.05 4.84 13.40
C PRO A 119 15.21 4.77 12.11
N TRP A 120 13.88 4.90 12.25
CA TRP A 120 12.93 5.02 11.13
C TRP A 120 12.87 6.46 10.59
N GLU A 121 14.03 7.00 10.20
CA GLU A 121 14.28 8.43 9.91
C GLU A 121 13.65 8.97 8.61
N TYR A 122 13.20 8.10 7.70
CA TYR A 122 12.54 8.50 6.45
C TYR A 122 11.03 8.50 6.64
N ILE A 123 10.51 9.64 7.07
CA ILE A 123 9.15 9.76 7.62
C ILE A 123 8.20 10.31 6.57
N TYR A 124 6.95 9.85 6.59
CA TYR A 124 5.84 10.48 5.89
C TYR A 124 4.60 10.56 6.78
N PHE A 125 3.79 11.57 6.51
CA PHE A 125 2.55 11.88 7.21
C PHE A 125 1.38 11.68 6.24
N LEU A 126 0.27 11.15 6.75
CA LEU A 126 -0.90 10.84 5.92
C LEU A 126 -2.07 11.77 6.21
N GLY A 127 -2.84 12.03 5.16
CA GLY A 127 -4.21 12.52 5.22
C GLY A 127 -5.20 11.45 4.77
N ASN A 128 -6.50 11.73 4.93
CA ASN A 128 -7.61 10.92 4.41
C ASN A 128 -7.47 9.41 4.65
N VAL A 129 -7.08 9.03 5.88
CA VAL A 129 -6.87 7.61 6.22
C VAL A 129 -8.21 6.89 6.37
N ARG A 130 -8.31 5.70 5.78
CA ARG A 130 -9.50 4.84 5.76
C ARG A 130 -9.12 3.38 5.92
N LYS A 131 -9.91 2.64 6.69
CA LYS A 131 -9.83 1.17 6.72
C LYS A 131 -10.41 0.62 5.42
N ILE A 132 -9.72 -0.35 4.84
CA ILE A 132 -10.14 -1.05 3.62
C ILE A 132 -10.01 -2.55 3.84
N ASN A 133 -10.54 -3.36 2.92
CA ASN A 133 -10.31 -4.80 2.92
C ASN A 133 -10.19 -5.27 1.47
N ILE A 134 -8.95 -5.34 0.99
CA ILE A 134 -8.64 -5.71 -0.40
C ILE A 134 -7.68 -6.90 -0.38
N PRO A 135 -8.08 -8.09 -0.85
CA PRO A 135 -7.18 -9.23 -0.90
C PRO A 135 -6.06 -8.98 -1.92
N TYR A 136 -4.87 -9.50 -1.65
CA TYR A 136 -3.71 -9.38 -2.54
C TYR A 136 -3.97 -9.86 -3.96
N SER A 137 -4.82 -10.88 -4.12
CA SER A 137 -5.22 -11.40 -5.43
C SER A 137 -5.83 -10.34 -6.34
N LYS A 138 -6.51 -9.31 -5.80
CA LYS A 138 -7.01 -8.19 -6.61
C LYS A 138 -5.86 -7.34 -7.18
N ILE A 139 -4.85 -7.04 -6.36
CA ILE A 139 -3.67 -6.27 -6.82
C ILE A 139 -2.86 -7.09 -7.84
N THR A 140 -2.59 -8.37 -7.52
CA THR A 140 -1.85 -9.27 -8.42
C THR A 140 -2.56 -9.41 -9.77
N LYS A 141 -3.90 -9.51 -9.78
CA LYS A 141 -4.68 -9.57 -11.03
C LYS A 141 -4.59 -8.29 -11.86
N LEU A 142 -4.53 -7.12 -11.21
CA LEU A 142 -4.54 -5.83 -11.91
C LEU A 142 -3.18 -5.48 -12.52
N ILE A 143 -2.09 -5.74 -11.80
CA ILE A 143 -0.76 -5.22 -12.18
C ILE A 143 0.35 -6.27 -12.19
N GLY A 144 0.03 -7.55 -11.95
CA GLY A 144 0.96 -8.67 -12.10
C GLY A 144 2.05 -8.77 -11.03
N ILE A 145 1.97 -7.98 -9.96
CA ILE A 145 2.96 -8.05 -8.88
C ILE A 145 2.64 -9.17 -7.88
N GLN A 146 3.70 -9.79 -7.37
CA GLN A 146 3.68 -10.75 -6.28
C GLN A 146 4.67 -10.29 -5.21
N GLY A 147 4.43 -10.63 -3.94
CA GLY A 147 5.32 -10.26 -2.84
C GLY A 147 5.00 -8.88 -2.23
N PHE A 148 4.31 -8.88 -1.09
CA PHE A 148 3.89 -7.68 -0.35
C PHE A 148 4.66 -7.51 0.97
N TYR A 149 5.92 -7.96 0.99
CA TYR A 149 6.78 -8.02 2.19
C TYR A 149 7.84 -6.91 2.24
N ARG A 150 8.01 -6.15 1.15
CA ARG A 150 8.88 -4.95 1.06
C ARG A 150 8.07 -3.77 0.57
N VAL A 151 8.44 -2.57 1.00
CA VAL A 151 7.84 -1.34 0.46
C VAL A 151 8.06 -1.28 -1.05
N ASN A 152 6.98 -1.02 -1.79
CA ASN A 152 7.00 -0.94 -3.24
C ASN A 152 6.27 0.32 -3.69
N VAL A 153 6.92 1.13 -4.52
CA VAL A 153 6.32 2.33 -5.11
C VAL A 153 5.90 1.98 -6.53
N VAL A 154 4.61 1.69 -6.70
CA VAL A 154 4.03 1.42 -8.02
C VAL A 154 3.87 2.76 -8.73
N LYS A 155 4.60 2.92 -9.83
CA LYS A 155 4.58 4.13 -10.67
C LYS A 155 3.59 3.99 -11.84
N PRO A 156 3.18 5.10 -12.47
CA PRO A 156 2.44 5.04 -13.73
C PRO A 156 3.20 4.26 -14.80
N PRO A 157 2.51 3.52 -15.68
CA PRO A 157 1.04 3.47 -15.81
C PRO A 157 0.37 2.41 -14.90
N ARG A 158 1.14 1.61 -14.16
CA ARG A 158 0.58 0.56 -13.27
C ARG A 158 -0.22 1.15 -12.11
N SER A 159 0.22 2.28 -11.56
CA SER A 159 -0.54 2.96 -10.50
C SER A 159 -1.90 3.44 -11.00
N ASP A 160 -2.00 3.97 -12.23
CA ASP A 160 -3.27 4.42 -12.80
C ASP A 160 -4.26 3.24 -12.91
N ILE A 161 -3.78 2.06 -13.32
CA ILE A 161 -4.59 0.81 -13.35
C ILE A 161 -5.03 0.40 -11.95
N LEU A 162 -4.16 0.52 -10.94
CA LEU A 162 -4.54 0.23 -9.55
C LEU A 162 -5.59 1.22 -9.03
N ILE A 163 -5.39 2.51 -9.25
CA ILE A 163 -6.28 3.58 -8.80
C ILE A 163 -7.68 3.36 -9.37
N GLN A 164 -7.78 3.11 -10.68
CA GLN A 164 -9.05 2.84 -11.36
C GLN A 164 -9.64 1.49 -10.95
N GLY A 165 -8.84 0.42 -11.00
CA GLY A 165 -9.29 -0.95 -10.77
C GLY A 165 -9.73 -1.23 -9.32
N LEU A 166 -9.20 -0.50 -8.35
CA LEU A 166 -9.61 -0.55 -6.94
C LEU A 166 -10.54 0.60 -6.55
N ASN A 167 -10.76 1.57 -7.45
CA ASN A 167 -11.55 2.76 -7.22
C ASN A 167 -11.10 3.56 -5.97
N LEU A 168 -9.78 3.80 -5.87
CA LEU A 168 -9.17 4.37 -4.67
C LEU A 168 -9.69 5.77 -4.32
N GLU A 169 -10.02 6.58 -5.33
CA GLU A 169 -10.60 7.93 -5.15
C GLU A 169 -11.91 7.89 -4.37
N ASN A 170 -12.80 6.97 -4.72
CA ASN A 170 -14.06 6.78 -4.00
C ASN A 170 -13.84 6.22 -2.58
N LEU A 171 -12.85 5.35 -2.40
CA LEU A 171 -12.53 4.78 -1.08
C LEU A 171 -11.95 5.81 -0.12
N ILE A 172 -11.15 6.74 -0.62
CA ILE A 172 -10.59 7.86 0.16
C ILE A 172 -11.63 8.97 0.39
N GLY A 173 -12.62 9.08 -0.50
CA GLY A 173 -13.67 10.08 -0.44
C GLY A 173 -13.17 11.43 -0.94
N THR A 174 -12.59 11.48 -2.14
CA THR A 174 -12.26 12.77 -2.75
C THR A 174 -13.52 13.60 -2.99
N THR A 175 -13.56 14.75 -2.31
CA THR A 175 -14.48 15.86 -2.57
C THR A 175 -14.23 16.42 -3.98
N ILE A 176 -14.74 15.77 -5.01
CA ILE A 176 -14.92 16.38 -6.33
C ILE A 176 -16.42 16.37 -6.63
N SER A 177 -17.12 17.35 -6.05
CA SER A 177 -18.29 17.92 -6.71
C SER A 177 -18.28 19.43 -6.48
N SER A 178 -17.94 20.11 -7.56
CA SER A 178 -18.40 21.43 -7.97
C SER A 178 -19.63 21.89 -7.20
N LYS A 179 -19.55 23.10 -6.61
CA LYS A 179 -20.68 23.98 -6.25
C LYS A 179 -22.08 23.35 -6.38
N LYS A 180 -22.55 22.68 -5.33
CA LYS A 180 -23.94 22.77 -4.91
C LYS A 180 -24.01 22.66 -3.40
N ARG A 181 -24.13 23.83 -2.76
CA ARG A 181 -24.58 23.95 -1.37
C ARG A 181 -25.88 23.17 -1.24
N ILE A 182 -25.90 22.14 -0.40
CA ILE A 182 -27.10 21.78 0.36
C ILE A 182 -26.69 21.90 1.82
N ARG A 183 -27.36 22.82 2.51
CA ARG A 183 -27.25 23.08 3.94
C ARG A 183 -27.98 21.97 4.71
N GLN A 184 -27.49 21.75 5.94
CA GLN A 184 -28.23 21.22 7.12
C GLN A 184 -28.58 19.72 7.02
N ASP A 185 -28.32 18.85 8.01
CA ASP A 185 -28.24 19.03 9.45
C ASP A 185 -27.31 18.00 10.12
N SER A 186 -26.80 18.39 11.28
CA SER A 186 -26.22 17.54 12.31
C SER A 186 -27.13 16.37 12.70
N LYS A 187 -26.84 15.16 12.20
CA LYS A 187 -27.29 13.90 12.80
C LYS A 187 -26.18 12.85 12.71
N LYS A 188 -25.98 12.13 13.82
CA LYS A 188 -25.10 10.96 13.95
C LYS A 188 -25.22 10.06 12.73
N VAL A 189 -24.09 9.69 12.12
CA VAL A 189 -24.08 8.67 11.06
C VAL A 189 -23.89 7.33 11.75
N ASP A 190 -25.00 6.61 11.89
CA ASP A 190 -25.02 5.21 12.31
C ASP A 190 -24.40 4.32 11.23
N PHE A 191 -23.66 3.31 11.68
CA PHE A 191 -22.97 2.32 10.85
C PHE A 191 -23.98 1.52 10.01
N VAL A 192 -23.79 1.49 8.68
CA VAL A 192 -24.48 0.54 7.80
C VAL A 192 -23.42 -0.38 7.17
N PRO A 193 -23.44 -1.70 7.45
CA PRO A 193 -22.62 -2.67 6.74
C PRO A 193 -23.08 -2.75 5.28
N ILE A 194 -22.15 -2.60 4.34
CA ILE A 194 -22.43 -2.90 2.93
C ILE A 194 -22.26 -4.41 2.75
N GLU A 195 -23.37 -5.14 2.69
CA GLU A 195 -23.38 -6.53 2.25
C GLU A 195 -23.08 -6.59 0.75
N ILE A 196 -21.92 -7.15 0.40
CA ILE A 196 -21.63 -7.54 -0.98
C ILE A 196 -22.34 -8.88 -1.21
N LYS A 197 -23.38 -8.88 -2.05
CA LYS A 197 -24.06 -10.10 -2.48
C LYS A 197 -23.05 -11.05 -3.15
N ASN A 198 -22.91 -12.23 -2.57
CA ASN A 198 -22.08 -13.32 -3.08
C ASN A 198 -22.81 -14.04 -4.22
N ASP A 199 -22.53 -13.67 -5.47
CA ASP A 199 -22.86 -14.52 -6.62
C ASP A 199 -21.68 -15.46 -6.91
N ILE A 200 -21.50 -16.48 -6.06
CA ILE A 200 -20.71 -17.68 -6.38
C ILE A 200 -21.42 -18.92 -5.82
N GLU A 201 -22.67 -19.11 -6.22
CA GLU A 201 -23.22 -20.47 -6.35
C GLU A 201 -22.77 -21.00 -7.73
N ASN A 202 -22.14 -22.18 -7.74
CA ASN A 202 -21.68 -22.98 -8.90
C ASN A 202 -20.17 -23.04 -9.23
N LYS A 203 -19.29 -23.23 -8.24
CA LYS A 203 -18.06 -24.06 -8.43
C LYS A 203 -17.73 -24.92 -7.20
N SER A 204 -18.75 -25.57 -6.63
CA SER A 204 -18.58 -26.65 -5.66
C SER A 204 -18.24 -27.96 -6.38
N LYS A 205 -16.98 -28.10 -6.80
CA LYS A 205 -16.29 -29.37 -7.09
C LYS A 205 -14.87 -29.01 -7.51
N ILE A 206 -13.89 -29.72 -6.95
CA ILE A 206 -12.44 -29.56 -7.08
C ILE A 206 -11.86 -28.75 -5.90
N TYR A 207 -10.88 -29.38 -5.25
CA TYR A 207 -10.18 -29.04 -4.00
C TYR A 207 -10.94 -29.38 -2.71
N GLU A 208 -11.02 -30.69 -2.41
CA GLU A 208 -10.89 -31.10 -1.00
C GLU A 208 -9.50 -30.65 -0.54
N THR A 209 -9.43 -29.51 0.13
CA THR A 209 -8.21 -29.10 0.82
C THR A 209 -8.22 -29.78 2.17
N GLU A 210 -7.32 -30.75 2.37
CA GLU A 210 -6.90 -31.13 3.72
C GLU A 210 -6.63 -29.84 4.51
N ASN A 211 -7.22 -29.73 5.71
CA ASN A 211 -7.01 -28.59 6.60
C ASN A 211 -5.51 -28.54 6.98
N ILE A 212 -4.73 -27.76 6.22
CA ILE A 212 -3.32 -27.56 6.50
C ILE A 212 -3.22 -26.80 7.84
N ASN A 213 -2.80 -27.51 8.89
CA ASN A 213 -2.54 -26.93 10.20
C ASN A 213 -1.35 -25.95 10.09
N PRO A 214 -1.54 -24.64 10.30
CA PRO A 214 -0.47 -23.64 10.19
C PRO A 214 0.73 -23.93 11.10
N GLN A 215 0.47 -24.54 12.27
CA GLN A 215 1.50 -24.88 13.24
C GLN A 215 2.46 -25.97 12.73
N LYS A 216 2.01 -26.80 11.77
CA LYS A 216 2.84 -27.87 11.20
C LYS A 216 3.83 -27.34 10.17
N ILE A 217 3.50 -26.24 9.50
CA ILE A 217 4.39 -25.57 8.53
C ILE A 217 5.54 -24.86 9.25
N ASP A 218 5.26 -24.15 10.35
CA ASP A 218 6.30 -23.46 11.11
C ASP A 218 7.33 -24.41 11.72
N VAL A 219 6.92 -25.66 12.03
CA VAL A 219 7.84 -26.71 12.48
C VAL A 219 8.73 -27.18 11.33
N LEU A 220 8.18 -27.38 10.13
CA LEU A 220 8.93 -27.83 8.95
C LEU A 220 9.93 -26.77 8.45
N ILE A 221 9.58 -25.48 8.54
CA ILE A 221 10.44 -24.37 8.08
C ILE A 221 11.60 -24.12 9.05
N LYS A 222 11.41 -24.35 10.35
CA LYS A 222 12.46 -24.13 11.36
C LYS A 222 13.63 -25.09 11.26
N ASP A 223 13.41 -26.27 10.69
CA ASP A 223 14.44 -27.31 10.53
C ASP A 223 15.29 -27.15 9.26
N GLU A 224 14.98 -26.17 8.38
CA GLU A 224 15.68 -25.96 7.12
C GLU A 224 16.58 -24.72 7.16
N HIS A 225 17.90 -24.95 7.13
CA HIS A 225 18.90 -23.89 7.21
C HIS A 225 19.03 -22.99 5.97
N ASN A 226 18.39 -23.36 4.84
CA ASN A 226 18.36 -22.57 3.63
C ASN A 226 17.06 -22.82 2.84
N LEU A 227 16.20 -21.80 2.78
CA LEU A 227 14.90 -21.86 2.08
C LEU A 227 14.99 -21.43 0.61
N ASP A 228 16.16 -20.98 0.16
CA ASP A 228 16.39 -20.57 -1.22
C ASP A 228 16.96 -21.72 -2.04
N LYS A 229 16.23 -22.10 -3.09
CA LYS A 229 16.70 -23.08 -4.08
C LYS A 229 17.03 -22.36 -5.39
N ALA A 230 18.28 -22.44 -5.83
CA ALA A 230 18.64 -22.02 -7.18
C ALA A 230 18.00 -22.97 -8.19
N ILE A 231 17.11 -22.46 -9.05
CA ILE A 231 16.43 -23.23 -10.08
C ILE A 231 16.95 -22.78 -11.45
N LEU A 232 17.48 -23.71 -12.24
CA LEU A 232 17.71 -23.52 -13.66
C LEU A 232 16.40 -23.76 -14.40
N SER A 233 15.67 -22.70 -14.75
CA SER A 233 14.43 -22.79 -15.53
C SER A 233 14.65 -22.41 -16.99
N LEU A 234 14.19 -23.23 -17.92
CA LEU A 234 14.10 -22.85 -19.33
C LEU A 234 12.90 -21.92 -19.53
N GLN A 235 13.14 -20.67 -19.92
CA GLN A 235 12.09 -19.69 -20.17
C GLN A 235 11.74 -19.63 -21.66
N ARG A 236 10.44 -19.69 -21.99
CA ARG A 236 9.96 -19.52 -23.37
C ARG A 236 10.18 -18.08 -23.82
N LYS A 237 11.18 -17.85 -24.67
CA LYS A 237 11.55 -16.52 -25.21
C LYS A 237 10.53 -15.95 -26.21
N GLU A 238 9.67 -16.82 -26.75
CA GLU A 238 8.68 -16.51 -27.78
C GLU A 238 7.77 -15.35 -27.41
N GLN A 239 7.21 -15.33 -26.18
CA GLN A 239 6.34 -14.23 -25.72
C GLN A 239 7.08 -12.88 -25.67
N GLY A 240 8.35 -12.88 -25.24
CA GLY A 240 9.17 -11.67 -25.24
C GLY A 240 9.43 -11.13 -26.64
N LEU A 241 9.71 -12.02 -27.60
CA LEU A 241 9.93 -11.65 -29.00
C LEU A 241 8.66 -11.12 -29.66
N LEU A 242 7.53 -11.81 -29.47
CA LEU A 242 6.23 -11.42 -30.04
C LEU A 242 5.75 -10.07 -29.46
N ARG A 243 5.90 -9.87 -28.15
CA ARG A 243 5.60 -8.56 -27.52
C ARG A 243 6.43 -7.44 -28.11
N ARG A 244 7.74 -7.68 -28.33
CA ARG A 244 8.63 -6.70 -28.94
C ARG A 244 8.24 -6.39 -30.40
N TYR A 245 7.80 -7.38 -31.15
CA TYR A 245 7.33 -7.19 -32.54
C TYR A 245 5.99 -6.43 -32.60
N LEU A 246 5.00 -6.85 -31.80
CA LEU A 246 3.65 -6.26 -31.83
C LEU A 246 3.61 -4.84 -31.25
N PHE A 247 4.31 -4.61 -30.14
CA PHE A 247 4.20 -3.35 -29.39
C PHE A 247 5.41 -2.43 -29.58
N HIS A 248 6.47 -2.89 -30.26
CA HIS A 248 7.68 -2.11 -30.51
C HIS A 248 8.24 -1.50 -29.21
N ASN A 249 8.42 -0.18 -29.16
CA ASN A 249 8.91 0.55 -27.98
C ASN A 249 7.77 1.07 -27.09
N LYS A 250 6.51 0.67 -27.34
CA LYS A 250 5.39 1.12 -26.51
C LYS A 250 5.47 0.44 -25.15
N THR A 251 5.23 1.22 -24.10
CA THR A 251 5.11 0.71 -22.73
C THR A 251 3.69 0.21 -22.43
N LEU A 252 2.71 0.64 -23.23
CA LEU A 252 1.30 0.28 -23.11
C LEU A 252 0.77 -0.33 -24.41
N GLY A 253 -0.09 -1.32 -24.29
CA GLY A 253 -0.85 -1.89 -25.40
C GLY A 253 -2.31 -2.15 -25.01
N ARG A 254 -3.18 -2.19 -26.02
CA ARG A 254 -4.61 -2.43 -25.83
C ARG A 254 -4.89 -3.93 -25.76
N CYS A 255 -5.57 -4.39 -24.72
CA CYS A 255 -6.02 -5.77 -24.63
C CYS A 255 -7.13 -6.02 -25.67
N GLY A 256 -6.97 -7.05 -26.51
CA GLY A 256 -7.97 -7.44 -27.50
C GLY A 256 -9.26 -8.01 -26.90
N ILE A 257 -9.27 -8.43 -25.63
CA ILE A 257 -10.43 -9.01 -24.96
C ILE A 257 -11.30 -7.92 -24.33
N CYS A 258 -10.72 -7.09 -23.46
CA CYS A 258 -11.48 -6.11 -22.68
C CYS A 258 -11.32 -4.67 -23.19
N GLY A 259 -10.47 -4.42 -24.19
CA GLY A 259 -10.30 -3.11 -24.81
C GLY A 259 -9.54 -2.07 -23.99
N PHE A 260 -9.13 -2.38 -22.76
CA PHE A 260 -8.33 -1.50 -21.89
C PHE A 260 -6.83 -1.52 -22.25
N ASN A 261 -6.11 -0.47 -21.87
CA ASN A 261 -4.66 -0.38 -22.04
C ASN A 261 -3.93 -0.95 -20.82
N PHE A 262 -2.95 -1.83 -21.05
CA PHE A 262 -2.10 -2.42 -20.02
C PHE A 262 -0.63 -2.29 -20.39
N PRO A 263 0.29 -2.33 -19.40
CA PRO A 263 1.70 -2.56 -19.65
C PRO A 263 1.92 -3.76 -20.58
N VAL A 264 2.81 -3.60 -21.57
CA VAL A 264 3.05 -4.63 -22.59
C VAL A 264 3.48 -5.97 -21.98
N ASP A 265 4.17 -5.96 -20.85
CA ASP A 265 4.59 -7.15 -20.12
C ASP A 265 3.43 -7.91 -19.44
N LEU A 266 2.27 -7.27 -19.28
CA LEU A 266 1.04 -7.89 -18.81
C LEU A 266 0.13 -8.39 -19.96
N LEU A 267 0.42 -8.00 -21.20
CA LEU A 267 -0.34 -8.44 -22.37
C LEU A 267 0.19 -9.77 -22.89
N ILE A 268 -0.67 -10.76 -23.11
CA ILE A 268 -0.26 -11.99 -23.80
C ILE A 268 -0.28 -11.72 -25.30
N ALA A 269 0.83 -11.97 -25.99
CA ALA A 269 0.88 -11.98 -27.44
C ALA A 269 0.41 -13.38 -27.89
N ALA A 270 -0.88 -13.51 -28.17
CA ALA A 270 -1.52 -14.73 -28.65
C ALA A 270 -1.47 -14.83 -30.18
#